data_AF-A0A7S3YXX6-F1
#
_entry.id   AF-A0A7S3YXX6-F1
#
_cell.length_a   1.000
_cell.length_b   1.000
_cell.length_c   1.000
_cell.angle_alpha   90.00
_cell.angle_beta   90.00
_cell.angle_gamma   90.00
#
_symmetry.space_group_name_H-M   'P 1'
#
loop_
_entity.id
_entity.type
_entity.pdbx_description
1 polymer ?
#
loop_
_entity_poly.entity_id
_entity_poly.type
_entity_poly.pdbx_seq_one_letter_code
_entity_poly.pdbx_strand_id
1 'polypeptide(L)'
;VAYIEGKKRPRGGEEMMASPLLSGEEEKCVAVDAALGHIGHGKFHLLLLLFAGATQFADAMELILISFLADELRCPWGLSQFEVTCLQLSVLVGMGVGAVVSGSISDRFGRWRGTAFAIATTGIFGLLSSFAPGLYTMLAARFLVGVGVGSAPTALGLYAECLPDAGRSNQLVIFFSFFSVGGV
;
A
#
# COMPACT_ATOMS: atom_id res chain seq x y z
N VAL A 1 -1.20 -26.58 15.69
CA VAL A 1 -1.63 -27.64 16.62
C VAL A 1 -3.08 -27.34 17.01
N ALA A 2 -3.99 -28.23 16.63
CA ALA A 2 -5.37 -28.43 17.10
C ALA A 2 -6.38 -27.26 17.08
N TYR A 3 -7.34 -27.30 16.17
CA TYR A 3 -8.76 -27.50 16.53
C TYR A 3 -9.55 -27.98 15.30
N ILE A 4 -9.56 -29.30 15.10
CA ILE A 4 -10.58 -30.00 14.28
C ILE A 4 -11.64 -30.50 15.27
N GLU A 5 -12.89 -30.58 14.79
CA GLU A 5 -13.86 -31.67 15.00
C GLU A 5 -15.21 -31.24 15.57
N GLY A 6 -16.29 -31.68 14.90
CA GLY A 6 -17.47 -32.13 15.65
C GLY A 6 -18.80 -31.42 15.38
N LYS A 7 -19.28 -31.39 14.13
CA LYS A 7 -20.71 -31.22 13.84
C LYS A 7 -21.48 -32.46 14.33
N LYS A 8 -21.94 -32.45 15.59
CA LYS A 8 -22.93 -33.41 16.11
C LYS A 8 -24.20 -32.66 16.50
N ARG A 9 -25.31 -32.96 15.81
CA ARG A 9 -26.66 -32.65 16.29
C ARG A 9 -27.02 -33.62 17.42
N PRO A 10 -27.55 -33.17 18.57
CA PRO A 10 -28.47 -33.95 19.37
C PRO A 10 -29.92 -33.54 19.09
N ARG A 11 -30.80 -34.50 19.33
CA ARG A 11 -32.25 -34.48 19.15
C ARG A 11 -32.92 -33.82 20.36
N GLY A 12 -34.04 -33.14 20.11
CA GLY A 12 -35.23 -33.16 20.95
C GLY A 12 -35.15 -32.52 22.33
N GLY A 13 -35.74 -31.33 22.43
CA GLY A 13 -36.68 -30.96 23.50
C GLY A 13 -36.10 -30.69 24.88
N GLU A 14 -35.65 -29.45 25.11
CA GLU A 14 -35.76 -28.73 26.38
C GLU A 14 -35.75 -27.23 26.05
N GLU A 15 -36.91 -26.60 26.16
CA GLU A 15 -37.06 -25.15 26.05
C GLU A 15 -36.61 -24.47 27.36
N MET A 16 -36.19 -23.21 27.20
CA MET A 16 -36.28 -22.13 28.18
C MET A 16 -35.06 -21.88 29.07
N MET A 17 -34.14 -21.05 28.57
CA MET A 17 -33.92 -19.68 29.07
C MET A 17 -32.86 -19.01 28.16
N ALA A 18 -33.22 -18.78 26.89
CA ALA A 18 -32.46 -17.87 26.05
C ALA A 18 -32.89 -16.44 26.40
N SER A 19 -31.99 -15.71 27.05
CA SER A 19 -32.08 -14.27 27.29
C SER A 19 -32.47 -13.53 25.98
N PRO A 20 -33.58 -12.76 25.94
CA PRO A 20 -34.07 -12.11 24.71
C PRO A 20 -33.24 -10.91 24.22
N LEU A 21 -32.02 -10.71 24.74
CA LEU A 21 -31.30 -9.44 24.60
C LEU A 21 -30.25 -9.41 23.47
N LEU A 22 -30.06 -10.51 22.72
CA LEU A 22 -29.09 -10.55 21.62
C LEU A 22 -29.69 -10.33 20.23
N SER A 23 -31.00 -10.17 20.10
CA SER A 23 -31.64 -9.99 18.78
C SER A 23 -31.46 -8.58 18.19
N GLY A 24 -31.03 -7.59 18.97
CA GLY A 24 -30.90 -6.20 18.52
C GLY A 24 -29.55 -5.81 17.93
N GLU A 25 -28.48 -6.57 18.20
CA GLU A 25 -27.11 -6.25 17.74
C GLU A 25 -26.67 -7.10 16.54
N GLU A 26 -27.11 -8.35 16.42
CA GLU A 26 -26.81 -9.20 15.25
C GLU A 26 -27.53 -8.73 13.97
N GLU A 27 -28.71 -8.12 14.08
CA GLU A 27 -29.47 -7.64 12.91
C GLU A 27 -28.82 -6.41 12.23
N LYS A 28 -28.00 -5.65 12.97
CA LYS A 28 -27.34 -4.43 12.48
C LYS A 28 -26.05 -4.71 11.71
N CYS A 29 -25.28 -5.72 12.12
CA CYS A 29 -24.08 -6.15 11.38
C CYS A 29 -24.42 -6.69 9.99
N VAL A 30 -25.58 -7.33 9.82
CA VAL A 30 -26.02 -7.84 8.52
C VAL A 30 -26.58 -6.74 7.61
N ALA A 31 -27.17 -5.68 8.18
CA ALA A 31 -27.81 -4.62 7.40
C ALA A 31 -26.82 -3.73 6.62
N VAL A 32 -25.62 -3.46 7.16
CA VAL A 32 -24.62 -2.60 6.50
C VAL A 32 -23.88 -3.35 5.40
N ASP A 33 -23.49 -4.61 5.63
CA ASP A 33 -22.90 -5.47 4.61
C ASP A 33 -23.88 -5.79 3.47
N ALA A 34 -25.17 -6.00 3.79
CA ALA A 34 -26.21 -6.18 2.79
C ALA A 34 -26.51 -4.90 2.00
N ALA A 35 -26.40 -3.72 2.62
CA ALA A 35 -26.52 -2.43 1.92
C ALA A 35 -25.31 -2.15 1.00
N LEU A 36 -24.09 -2.50 1.43
CA LEU A 36 -22.88 -2.44 0.61
C LEU A 36 -22.91 -3.44 -0.55
N GLY A 37 -23.49 -4.64 -0.36
CA GLY A 37 -23.75 -5.59 -1.44
C GLY A 37 -24.71 -5.06 -2.52
N HIS A 38 -25.59 -4.12 -2.15
CA HIS A 38 -26.54 -3.45 -3.06
C HIS A 38 -25.91 -2.25 -3.79
N ILE A 39 -24.84 -1.67 -3.26
CA ILE A 39 -24.01 -0.65 -3.92
C ILE A 39 -22.96 -1.41 -4.76
N GLY A 40 -23.39 -1.93 -5.91
CA GLY A 40 -22.50 -2.63 -6.84
C GLY A 40 -21.23 -1.81 -7.16
N HIS A 41 -20.19 -2.50 -7.63
CA HIS A 41 -18.88 -1.92 -8.03
C HIS A 41 -19.05 -0.66 -8.90
N GLY A 42 -19.11 0.49 -8.24
CA GLY A 42 -19.34 1.76 -8.90
C GLY A 42 -18.07 2.27 -9.57
N LYS A 43 -18.22 3.31 -10.40
CA LYS A 43 -17.10 4.04 -11.01
C LYS A 43 -16.09 4.55 -9.98
N PHE A 44 -16.53 4.79 -8.75
CA PHE A 44 -15.67 5.20 -7.63
C PHE A 44 -14.65 4.13 -7.23
N HIS A 45 -15.06 2.87 -7.02
CA HIS A 45 -14.13 1.80 -6.66
C HIS A 45 -13.10 1.52 -7.77
N LEU A 46 -13.55 1.59 -9.03
CA LEU A 46 -12.63 1.48 -10.16
C LEU A 46 -11.65 2.65 -10.23
N LEU A 47 -12.11 3.89 -10.04
CA LEU A 47 -11.25 5.06 -10.03
C LEU A 47 -10.25 5.01 -8.87
N LEU A 48 -10.68 4.56 -7.69
CA LEU A 48 -9.82 4.39 -6.51
C LEU A 48 -8.79 3.28 -6.73
N LEU A 49 -9.19 2.16 -7.33
CA LEU A 49 -8.28 1.09 -7.73
C LEU A 49 -7.26 1.57 -8.76
N LEU A 50 -7.67 2.33 -9.77
CA LEU A 50 -6.75 2.88 -10.76
C LEU A 50 -5.78 3.89 -10.13
N PHE A 51 -6.26 4.75 -9.23
CA PHE A 51 -5.43 5.72 -8.54
C PHE A 51 -4.42 5.04 -7.59
N ALA A 52 -4.89 4.18 -6.68
CA ALA A 52 -4.02 3.47 -5.74
C ALA A 52 -3.13 2.44 -6.46
N GLY A 53 -3.65 1.75 -7.46
CA GLY A 53 -2.89 0.83 -8.31
C GLY A 53 -1.81 1.55 -9.12
N ALA A 54 -2.07 2.75 -9.64
CA ALA A 54 -1.05 3.56 -10.31
C ALA A 54 0.09 3.95 -9.35
N THR A 55 -0.19 4.19 -8.06
CA THR A 55 0.89 4.40 -7.07
C THR A 55 1.76 3.16 -6.89
N GLN A 56 1.16 1.96 -6.85
CA GLN A 56 1.92 0.71 -6.78
C GLN A 56 2.73 0.42 -8.03
N PHE A 57 2.18 0.75 -9.19
CA PHE A 57 2.90 0.67 -10.45
C PHE A 57 4.12 1.60 -10.46
N ALA A 58 3.94 2.86 -10.05
CA ALA A 58 5.04 3.84 -9.96
C ALA A 58 6.11 3.41 -8.95
N ASP A 59 5.72 2.91 -7.78
CA ASP A 59 6.65 2.40 -6.76
C ASP A 59 7.48 1.23 -7.32
N ALA A 60 6.86 0.31 -8.06
CA ALA A 60 7.57 -0.82 -8.67
C ALA A 60 8.56 -0.36 -9.75
N MET A 61 8.14 0.57 -10.62
CA MET A 61 9.03 1.16 -11.62
C MET A 61 10.24 1.85 -10.97
N GLU A 62 10.04 2.56 -9.87
CA GLU A 62 11.13 3.24 -9.16
C GLU A 62 12.15 2.23 -8.59
N LEU A 63 11.69 1.08 -8.08
CA LEU A 63 12.61 0.04 -7.57
C LEU A 63 13.49 -0.57 -8.68
N ILE A 64 12.94 -0.77 -9.87
CA ILE A 64 13.71 -1.18 -11.04
C ILE A 64 14.69 -0.08 -11.45
N LEU A 65 14.21 1.16 -11.50
CA LEU A 65 14.97 2.33 -11.93
C LEU A 65 16.24 2.51 -11.10
N ILE A 66 16.20 2.26 -9.78
CA ILE A 66 17.36 2.33 -8.88
C ILE A 66 18.49 1.40 -9.34
N SER A 67 18.14 0.20 -9.80
CA SER A 67 19.13 -0.78 -10.27
C SER A 67 19.78 -0.31 -11.57
N PHE A 68 18.99 0.18 -12.53
CA PHE A 68 19.53 0.72 -13.79
C PHE A 68 20.39 1.98 -13.58
N LEU A 69 19.97 2.89 -12.70
CA LEU A 69 20.72 4.11 -12.44
C LEU A 69 22.08 3.83 -11.80
N ALA A 70 22.16 2.82 -10.95
CA ALA A 70 23.41 2.39 -10.32
C ALA A 70 24.45 1.97 -11.37
N ASP A 71 24.03 1.22 -12.40
CA ASP A 71 24.90 0.75 -13.46
C ASP A 71 25.25 1.86 -14.47
N GLU A 72 24.26 2.67 -14.87
CA GLU A 72 24.44 3.73 -15.87
C GLU A 72 25.36 4.87 -15.36
N LEU A 73 25.25 5.26 -14.09
CA LEU A 73 26.05 6.36 -13.53
C LEU A 73 27.52 5.98 -13.28
N ARG A 74 27.83 4.69 -13.22
CA ARG A 74 29.16 4.22 -12.80
C ARG A 74 30.28 4.68 -13.73
N CYS A 75 30.12 4.46 -15.04
CA CYS A 75 31.11 4.80 -16.05
C CYS A 75 31.32 6.32 -16.24
N PRO A 76 30.26 7.14 -16.48
CA PRO A 76 30.43 8.56 -16.78
C PRO A 76 30.94 9.38 -15.60
N TRP A 77 30.64 8.98 -14.35
CA TRP A 77 31.11 9.68 -13.15
C TRP A 77 32.31 9.02 -12.47
N GLY A 78 32.82 7.90 -13.02
CA GLY A 78 33.98 7.20 -12.50
C GLY A 78 33.78 6.68 -11.06
N LEU A 79 32.55 6.30 -10.71
CA LEU A 79 32.18 5.94 -9.34
C LEU A 79 32.80 4.61 -8.91
N SER A 80 33.23 4.56 -7.65
CA SER A 80 33.61 3.31 -6.99
C SER A 80 32.38 2.42 -6.77
N GLN A 81 32.62 1.10 -6.63
CA GLN A 81 31.56 0.15 -6.27
C GLN A 81 30.83 0.57 -4.98
N PHE A 82 31.59 1.10 -4.02
CA PHE A 82 31.06 1.54 -2.73
C PHE A 82 30.07 2.70 -2.88
N GLU A 83 30.38 3.70 -3.72
CA GLU A 83 29.50 4.85 -3.96
C GLU A 83 28.19 4.45 -4.65
N VAL A 84 28.26 3.53 -5.61
CA VAL A 84 27.08 2.95 -6.26
C VAL A 84 26.19 2.22 -5.24
N THR A 85 26.80 1.42 -4.37
CA THR A 85 26.06 0.76 -3.28
C THR A 85 25.47 1.77 -2.29
N CYS A 86 26.20 2.84 -1.94
CA CYS A 86 25.68 3.91 -1.11
C CYS A 86 24.44 4.59 -1.74
N LEU A 87 24.41 4.74 -3.07
CA LEU A 87 23.25 5.27 -3.77
C LEU A 87 22.02 4.39 -3.57
N GLN A 88 22.17 3.08 -3.76
CA GLN A 88 21.07 2.11 -3.54
C GLN A 88 20.62 2.08 -2.07
N LEU A 89 21.58 2.05 -1.14
CA LEU A 89 21.28 2.07 0.30
C LEU A 89 20.58 3.37 0.72
N SER A 90 20.92 4.51 0.13
CA SER A 90 20.25 5.78 0.45
C SER A 90 18.74 5.71 0.22
N VAL A 91 18.30 5.02 -0.83
CA VAL A 91 16.87 4.83 -1.10
C VAL A 91 16.24 3.89 -0.07
N LEU A 92 16.89 2.78 0.26
CA LEU A 92 16.39 1.83 1.26
C LEU A 92 16.26 2.47 2.65
N VAL A 93 17.25 3.26 3.06
CA VAL A 93 17.18 4.03 4.31
C VAL A 93 16.07 5.07 4.23
N GLY A 94 15.94 5.76 3.09
CA GLY A 94 14.83 6.68 2.81
C GLY A 94 13.46 6.01 2.96
N MET A 95 13.28 4.80 2.43
CA MET A 95 12.04 4.03 2.56
C MET A 95 11.69 3.72 4.02
N GLY A 96 12.68 3.35 4.83
CA GLY A 96 12.49 3.13 6.26
C GLY A 96 11.99 4.39 6.98
N VAL A 97 12.60 5.55 6.69
CA VAL A 97 12.18 6.85 7.25
C VAL A 97 10.78 7.23 6.72
N GLY A 98 10.54 7.04 5.43
CA GLY A 98 9.29 7.31 4.74
C GLY A 98 8.11 6.54 5.31
N ALA A 99 8.30 5.26 5.63
CA ALA A 99 7.26 4.44 6.25
C ALA A 99 6.80 5.01 7.60
N VAL A 100 7.72 5.47 8.44
CA VAL A 100 7.40 6.06 9.75
C VAL A 100 6.71 7.43 9.58
N VAL A 101 7.23 8.27 8.70
CA VAL A 101 6.68 9.63 8.45
C VAL A 101 5.29 9.55 7.83
N SER A 102 5.13 8.78 6.76
CA SER A 102 3.85 8.61 6.06
C SER A 102 2.81 7.91 6.93
N GLY A 103 3.19 6.92 7.74
CA GLY A 103 2.30 6.28 8.72
C GLY A 103 1.76 7.30 9.73
N SER A 104 2.66 8.11 10.31
CA SER A 104 2.28 9.18 11.23
C SER A 104 1.37 10.23 10.61
N ILE A 105 1.62 10.60 9.34
CA ILE A 105 0.78 11.56 8.58
C ILE A 105 -0.59 10.94 8.29
N SER A 106 -0.61 9.67 7.85
CA SER A 106 -1.81 8.92 7.54
C SER A 106 -2.74 8.80 8.75
N ASP A 107 -2.16 8.51 9.92
CA ASP A 107 -2.93 8.32 11.15
C ASP A 107 -3.47 9.64 11.70
N ARG A 108 -2.74 10.76 11.55
CA ARG A 108 -3.14 12.07 12.10
C ARG A 108 -4.00 12.91 11.16
N PHE A 109 -3.67 12.90 9.88
CA PHE A 109 -4.27 13.78 8.88
C PHE A 109 -5.13 13.02 7.87
N GLY A 110 -5.26 11.70 8.00
CA GLY A 110 -6.04 10.82 7.14
C GLY A 110 -5.22 10.24 5.98
N ARG A 111 -5.65 9.05 5.53
CA ARG A 111 -4.92 8.24 4.54
C ARG A 111 -4.72 8.91 3.20
N TRP A 112 -5.70 9.68 2.73
CA TRP A 112 -5.62 10.42 1.47
C TRP A 112 -4.38 11.33 1.43
N ARG A 113 -4.09 12.03 2.53
CA ARG A 113 -2.95 12.95 2.62
C ARG A 113 -1.62 12.20 2.69
N GLY A 114 -1.60 11.02 3.31
CA GLY A 114 -0.44 10.13 3.30
C GLY A 114 -0.08 9.68 1.87
N THR A 115 -1.07 9.21 1.11
CA THR A 115 -0.87 8.81 -0.29
C THR A 115 -0.50 10.01 -1.19
N ALA A 116 -1.11 11.18 -0.99
CA ALA A 116 -0.76 12.38 -1.73
C ALA A 116 0.68 12.85 -1.45
N PHE A 117 1.14 12.74 -0.19
CA PHE A 117 2.53 13.01 0.20
C PHE A 117 3.50 12.08 -0.53
N ALA A 118 3.17 10.78 -0.62
CA ALA A 118 3.97 9.79 -1.35
C ALA A 118 4.16 10.19 -2.82
N ILE A 119 3.06 10.45 -3.53
CA ILE A 119 3.09 10.81 -4.95
C ILE A 119 3.87 12.12 -5.17
N ALA A 120 3.62 13.12 -4.32
CA ALA A 120 4.29 14.42 -4.43
C ALA A 120 5.80 14.29 -4.21
N THR A 121 6.22 13.59 -3.16
CA THR A 121 7.64 13.40 -2.84
C THR A 121 8.36 12.55 -3.90
N THR A 122 7.83 11.38 -4.24
CA THR A 122 8.40 10.51 -5.29
C THR A 122 8.47 11.24 -6.63
N GLY A 123 7.38 11.91 -7.05
CA GLY A 123 7.34 12.62 -8.33
C GLY A 123 8.26 13.84 -8.40
N ILE A 124 8.22 14.72 -7.39
CA ILE A 124 9.03 15.95 -7.38
C ILE A 124 10.52 15.60 -7.28
N PHE A 125 10.90 14.75 -6.32
CA PHE A 125 12.32 14.41 -6.14
C PHE A 125 12.84 13.45 -7.21
N GLY A 126 11.98 12.62 -7.79
CA GLY A 126 12.30 11.80 -8.96
C GLY A 126 12.68 12.67 -10.15
N LEU A 127 11.88 13.70 -10.44
CA LEU A 127 12.18 14.69 -11.47
C LEU A 127 13.42 15.53 -11.15
N LEU A 128 13.56 16.01 -9.91
CA LEU A 128 14.75 16.77 -9.49
C LEU A 128 16.04 15.95 -9.58
N SER A 129 15.96 14.63 -9.39
CA SER A 129 17.11 13.74 -9.57
C SER A 129 17.67 13.79 -10.99
N SER A 130 16.85 14.05 -12.01
CA SER A 130 17.30 14.20 -13.39
C SER A 130 18.18 15.44 -13.63
N PHE A 131 18.10 16.43 -12.74
CA PHE A 131 18.90 17.67 -12.80
C PHE A 131 20.11 17.63 -11.86
N ALA A 132 20.39 16.50 -11.22
CA ALA A 132 21.46 16.40 -10.24
C ALA A 132 22.85 16.56 -10.90
N PRO A 133 23.64 17.59 -10.53
CA PRO A 133 24.95 17.84 -11.14
C PRO A 133 26.06 16.90 -10.64
N GLY A 134 25.81 16.11 -9.60
CA GLY A 134 26.79 15.15 -9.08
C GLY A 134 26.25 14.17 -8.05
N LEU A 135 27.14 13.34 -7.52
CA LEU A 135 26.81 12.21 -6.65
C LEU A 135 26.05 12.61 -5.38
N TYR A 136 26.50 13.63 -4.65
CA TYR A 136 25.88 14.03 -3.38
C TYR A 136 24.45 14.57 -3.56
N THR A 137 24.22 15.34 -4.63
CA THR A 137 22.87 15.82 -4.97
C THR A 137 21.97 14.68 -5.43
N MET A 138 22.51 13.71 -6.17
CA MET A 138 21.78 12.52 -6.59
C MET A 138 21.42 11.65 -5.38
N LEU A 139 22.36 11.45 -4.45
CA LEU A 139 22.14 10.74 -3.17
C LEU A 139 21.02 11.40 -2.35
N ALA A 140 21.07 12.72 -2.17
CA ALA A 140 20.05 13.43 -1.42
C ALA A 140 18.67 13.35 -2.09
N ALA A 141 18.61 13.56 -3.40
CA ALA A 141 17.37 13.44 -4.15
C ALA A 141 16.80 12.01 -4.07
N ARG A 142 17.65 10.99 -4.18
CA ARG A 142 17.24 9.57 -4.12
C ARG A 142 16.81 9.12 -2.73
N PHE A 143 17.47 9.61 -1.70
CA PHE A 143 16.98 9.44 -0.34
C PHE A 143 15.55 9.98 -0.18
N LEU A 144 15.27 11.18 -0.71
CA LEU A 144 13.94 11.78 -0.63
C LEU A 144 12.89 11.07 -1.50
N VAL A 145 13.30 10.52 -2.65
CA VAL A 145 12.45 9.60 -3.41
C VAL A 145 12.12 8.35 -2.59
N GLY A 146 13.12 7.76 -1.92
CA GLY A 146 12.92 6.64 -1.01
C GLY A 146 11.92 6.94 0.10
N VAL A 147 11.95 8.15 0.66
CA VAL A 147 10.96 8.62 1.64
C VAL A 147 9.54 8.58 1.06
N GLY A 148 9.37 8.94 -0.21
CA GLY A 148 8.08 8.84 -0.89
C GLY A 148 7.63 7.38 -1.10
N VAL A 149 8.49 6.54 -1.67
CA VAL A 149 8.24 5.11 -1.95
C VAL A 149 7.93 4.33 -0.67
N GLY A 150 8.54 4.68 0.46
CA GLY A 150 8.27 4.08 1.77
C GLY A 150 6.81 4.21 2.25
N SER A 151 6.02 5.07 1.60
CA SER A 151 4.61 5.30 1.93
C SER A 151 3.64 4.27 1.32
N ALA A 152 4.11 3.26 0.60
CA ALA A 152 3.28 2.22 -0.02
C ALA A 152 2.13 1.66 0.88
N PRO A 153 2.34 1.43 2.20
CA PRO A 153 1.26 0.94 3.08
C PRO A 153 0.08 1.92 3.23
N THR A 154 0.29 3.24 3.07
CA THR A 154 -0.79 4.22 3.18
C THR A 154 -1.77 4.12 2.01
N ALA A 155 -1.27 3.84 0.80
CA ALA A 155 -2.08 3.63 -0.39
C ALA A 155 -2.91 2.33 -0.30
N LEU A 156 -2.28 1.24 0.17
CA LEU A 156 -2.98 -0.01 0.46
C LEU A 156 -4.10 0.20 1.46
N GLY A 157 -3.83 0.91 2.55
CA GLY A 157 -4.83 1.20 3.58
C GLY A 157 -5.97 2.08 3.08
N LEU A 158 -5.67 3.10 2.27
CA LEU A 158 -6.67 3.96 1.65
C LEU A 158 -7.62 3.15 0.75
N TYR A 159 -7.05 2.24 -0.04
CA TYR A 159 -7.84 1.35 -0.86
C TYR A 159 -8.67 0.42 0.04
N ALA A 160 -8.02 -0.30 0.96
CA ALA A 160 -8.61 -1.30 1.86
C ALA A 160 -9.82 -0.81 2.67
N GLU A 161 -9.80 0.44 3.14
CA GLU A 161 -10.92 1.05 3.89
C GLU A 161 -12.18 1.29 3.07
N CYS A 162 -12.04 1.37 1.74
CA CYS A 162 -13.16 1.57 0.83
C CYS A 162 -13.68 0.27 0.20
N LEU A 163 -13.11 -0.90 0.56
CA LEU A 163 -13.58 -2.18 0.03
C LEU A 163 -14.72 -2.78 0.86
N PRO A 164 -15.75 -3.33 0.20
CA PRO A 164 -16.73 -4.18 0.88
C PRO A 164 -16.07 -5.49 1.35
N ASP A 165 -16.56 -6.06 2.45
CA ASP A 165 -16.00 -7.31 3.01
C ASP A 165 -16.18 -8.51 2.07
N ALA A 166 -17.23 -8.51 1.25
CA ALA A 166 -17.46 -9.50 0.21
C ALA A 166 -16.46 -9.32 -0.97
N GLY A 167 -15.51 -10.25 -1.11
CA GLY A 167 -14.57 -10.26 -2.23
C GLY A 167 -13.34 -9.36 -2.08
N ARG A 168 -13.12 -8.78 -0.89
CA ARG A 168 -11.97 -7.92 -0.57
C ARG A 168 -10.62 -8.53 -0.97
N SER A 169 -10.44 -9.83 -0.72
CA SER A 169 -9.18 -10.52 -1.06
C SER A 169 -8.87 -10.50 -2.57
N ASN A 170 -9.87 -10.74 -3.43
CA ASN A 170 -9.71 -10.73 -4.87
C ASN A 170 -9.32 -9.34 -5.39
N GLN A 171 -9.97 -8.30 -4.85
CA GLN A 171 -9.65 -6.92 -5.23
C GLN A 171 -8.28 -6.47 -4.75
N LEU A 172 -7.81 -6.94 -3.59
CA LEU A 172 -6.43 -6.70 -3.12
C LEU A 172 -5.40 -7.41 -4.00
N VAL A 173 -5.69 -8.62 -4.49
CA VAL A 173 -4.82 -9.33 -5.45
C VAL A 173 -4.70 -8.51 -6.75
N ILE A 174 -5.81 -7.97 -7.27
CA ILE A 174 -5.77 -7.10 -8.44
C ILE A 174 -4.92 -5.86 -8.16
N PHE A 175 -5.06 -5.23 -6.98
CA PHE A 175 -4.24 -4.08 -6.57
C PHE A 175 -2.74 -4.42 -6.56
N PHE A 176 -2.33 -5.52 -5.94
CA PHE A 176 -0.92 -5.93 -5.92
C PHE A 176 -0.39 -6.35 -7.30
N SER A 177 -1.27 -6.77 -8.22
CA SER A 177 -0.86 -7.10 -9.59
C SER A 177 -0.28 -5.88 -10.32
N PHE A 178 -0.71 -4.66 -9.99
CA PHE A 178 -0.11 -3.43 -10.54
C PHE A 178 1.38 -3.31 -10.19
N PHE A 179 1.77 -3.69 -8.97
CA PHE A 179 3.17 -3.72 -8.56
C PHE A 179 3.96 -4.73 -9.39
N SER A 180 3.43 -5.94 -9.59
CA SER A 180 4.07 -6.96 -10.43
C SER A 180 4.24 -6.50 -11.87
N VAL A 181 3.24 -5.81 -12.44
CA VAL A 181 3.30 -5.27 -13.82
C VAL A 181 4.30 -4.12 -13.96
N GLY A 182 4.44 -3.27 -12.95
CA GLY A 182 5.49 -2.24 -12.94
C GLY A 182 6.89 -2.78 -12.62
N GLY A 183 6.94 -4.00 -12.06
CA GLY A 183 8.13 -4.74 -11.61
C GLY A 183 8.83 -5.56 -12.70
N VAL A 184 8.31 -5.57 -13.93
CA VAL A 184 8.82 -6.33 -15.09
C VAL A 184 9.22 -5.40 -16.23
#